data_AF-A0A3B9NXT2-F1
#
_entry.id   AF-A0A3B9NXT2-F1
#
_cell.length_a   1.000
_cell.length_b   1.000
_cell.length_c   1.000
_cell.angle_alpha   90.00
_cell.angle_beta   90.00
_cell.angle_gamma   90.00
#
_symmetry.space_group_name_H-M   'P 1'
#
loop_
_entity.id
_entity.type
_entity.pdbx_description
1 polymer ?
#
loop_
_entity_poly.entity_id
_entity_poly.type
_entity_poly.pdbx_seq_one_letter_code
_entity_poly.pdbx_strand_id
1 'polypeptide(L)'
;MLRYGLSILLFATLTACMTSAERAEAAKAEVDTMIKIYSPACDKLGFTKDTDPWRECLLRMRAHDDDRYRNRPVTTTCFGQRGFYNCTSF
;
A
#
# COMPACT_ATOMS: atom_id res chain seq x y z
N MET A 1 38.20 18.26 16.17
CA MET A 1 37.09 18.40 15.20
C MET A 1 37.01 17.24 14.20
N LEU A 2 38.13 16.72 13.69
CA LEU A 2 38.17 15.59 12.74
C LEU A 2 37.49 14.29 13.24
N ARG A 3 37.61 13.98 14.54
CA ARG A 3 36.98 12.81 15.18
C ARG A 3 35.45 12.85 15.21
N TYR A 4 34.84 14.03 15.34
CA TYR A 4 33.38 14.18 15.37
C TYR A 4 32.78 14.13 13.96
N GLY A 5 33.52 14.60 12.95
CA GLY A 5 33.11 14.50 11.54
C GLY A 5 32.99 13.06 11.05
N LEU A 6 33.92 12.19 11.46
CA LEU A 6 33.88 10.75 11.15
C LEU A 6 32.64 10.06 11.76
N SER A 7 32.30 10.40 13.01
CA SER A 7 31.14 9.84 13.71
C SER A 7 29.80 10.25 13.09
N ILE A 8 29.68 11.51 12.64
CA ILE A 8 28.45 12.02 11.99
C ILE A 8 28.25 11.34 10.62
N LEU A 9 29.32 11.13 9.86
CA LEU A 9 29.28 10.44 8.56
C LEU A 9 28.89 8.96 8.71
N LEU A 10 29.31 8.30 9.79
CA LEU A 10 28.91 6.93 10.10
C LEU A 10 27.41 6.84 10.44
N PHE A 11 26.88 7.77 11.23
CA PHE A 11 25.45 7.80 11.57
C PHE A 11 24.55 8.13 10.37
N ALA A 12 24.99 9.00 9.46
CA ALA A 12 24.23 9.36 8.26
C ALA A 12 24.07 8.21 7.25
N THR A 13 24.99 7.24 7.25
CA THR A 13 24.88 6.05 6.37
C THR A 13 23.98 4.97 6.95
N LEU A 14 23.76 4.94 8.27
CA LEU A 14 22.87 3.99 8.94
C LEU A 14 21.38 4.33 8.71
N THR A 15 21.02 5.61 8.62
CA THR A 15 19.63 6.02 8.36
C THR A 15 19.19 5.80 6.90
N ALA A 16 20.14 5.69 5.96
CA ALA A 16 19.85 5.39 4.55
C ALA A 16 19.56 3.90 4.30
N CYS A 17 20.04 2.99 5.15
CA CYS A 17 19.79 1.55 5.03
C CYS A 17 18.47 1.10 5.68
N MET A 18 17.87 1.94 6.54
CA MET A 18 16.70 1.57 7.33
C MET A 18 15.42 1.43 6.50
N THR A 19 15.34 2.05 5.30
CA THR A 19 14.10 2.10 4.51
C THR A 19 13.86 0.94 3.54
N SER A 20 14.88 0.18 3.12
CA SER A 20 14.70 -0.91 2.15
C SER A 20 14.14 -2.18 2.80
N ALA A 21 14.62 -2.52 3.99
CA ALA A 21 14.14 -3.66 4.77
C ALA A 21 12.67 -3.46 5.19
N GLU A 22 12.32 -2.26 5.65
CA GLU A 22 10.93 -1.91 6.01
C GLU A 22 9.97 -2.02 4.82
N ARG A 23 10.38 -1.54 3.63
CA ARG A 23 9.58 -1.67 2.41
C ARG A 23 9.39 -3.12 1.99
N ALA A 24 10.42 -3.96 2.13
CA ALA A 24 10.31 -5.37 1.80
C ALA A 24 9.32 -6.09 2.72
N GLU A 25 9.34 -5.80 4.02
CA GLU A 25 8.37 -6.35 4.98
C GLU A 25 6.95 -5.85 4.70
N ALA A 26 6.78 -4.57 4.39
CA ALA A 26 5.48 -4.01 4.00
C ALA A 26 4.92 -4.69 2.73
N ALA A 27 5.77 -4.93 1.73
CA ALA A 27 5.37 -5.60 0.50
C ALA A 27 4.96 -7.07 0.74
N LYS A 28 5.66 -7.79 1.62
CA LYS A 28 5.27 -9.16 2.02
C LYS A 28 3.88 -9.17 2.65
N ALA A 29 3.63 -8.27 3.60
CA ALA A 29 2.34 -8.18 4.27
C ALA A 29 1.20 -7.83 3.30
N GLU A 30 1.45 -7.00 2.29
CA GLU A 30 0.48 -6.71 1.23
C GLU A 30 0.16 -7.97 0.40
N VAL A 31 1.18 -8.72 -0.02
CA VAL A 31 1.00 -9.96 -0.78
C VAL A 31 0.24 -11.01 0.04
N ASP A 32 0.57 -11.19 1.31
CA ASP A 32 -0.14 -12.12 2.21
C ASP A 32 -1.62 -11.75 2.33
N THR A 33 -1.92 -10.45 2.38
CA THR A 33 -3.29 -9.93 2.39
C THR A 33 -4.00 -10.21 1.08
N MET A 34 -3.35 -9.98 -0.06
CA MET A 34 -3.90 -10.29 -1.38
C MET A 34 -4.21 -11.78 -1.55
N ILE A 35 -3.30 -12.65 -1.13
CA ILE A 35 -3.51 -14.10 -1.16
C ILE A 35 -4.72 -14.44 -0.29
N LYS A 36 -4.80 -13.94 0.94
CA LYS A 36 -5.92 -14.23 1.84
C LYS A 36 -7.28 -13.80 1.27
N ILE A 37 -7.35 -12.63 0.63
CA ILE A 37 -8.62 -12.05 0.14
C ILE A 37 -9.00 -12.61 -1.23
N TYR A 38 -8.07 -12.65 -2.18
CA TYR A 38 -8.38 -12.92 -3.59
C TYR A 38 -8.09 -14.37 -4.02
N SER A 39 -7.27 -15.13 -3.29
CA SER A 39 -7.01 -16.54 -3.67
C SER A 39 -8.25 -17.40 -3.79
N PRO A 40 -9.26 -17.32 -2.91
CA PRO A 40 -10.45 -18.17 -3.05
C PRO A 40 -11.24 -17.88 -4.34
N ALA A 41 -11.17 -16.64 -4.84
CA ALA A 41 -11.79 -16.27 -6.11
C ALA A 41 -10.99 -16.86 -7.28
N CYS A 42 -9.66 -16.73 -7.26
CA CYS A 42 -8.79 -17.29 -8.30
C CYS A 42 -8.84 -18.82 -8.34
N ASP A 43 -8.91 -19.48 -7.18
CA ASP A 43 -9.07 -20.93 -7.07
C ASP A 43 -10.43 -21.36 -7.67
N LYS A 44 -11.51 -20.63 -7.40
CA LYS A 44 -12.84 -20.88 -8.00
C LYS A 44 -12.88 -20.65 -9.51
N LEU A 45 -12.04 -19.76 -10.04
CA LEU A 45 -11.88 -19.55 -11.48
C LEU A 45 -11.04 -20.65 -12.14
N GLY A 46 -10.50 -21.60 -11.37
CA GLY A 46 -9.76 -22.76 -11.87
C GLY A 46 -8.28 -22.51 -12.07
N PHE A 47 -7.73 -21.39 -11.58
CA PHE A 47 -6.29 -21.16 -11.63
C PHE A 47 -5.56 -22.06 -10.63
N THR A 48 -4.52 -22.75 -11.07
CA THR A 48 -3.70 -23.59 -10.20
C THR A 48 -2.89 -22.71 -9.24
N LYS A 49 -3.02 -22.96 -7.94
CA LYS A 49 -2.31 -22.22 -6.90
C LYS A 49 -0.80 -22.17 -7.16
N ASP A 50 -0.18 -21.04 -6.79
CA ASP A 50 1.26 -20.79 -6.90
C ASP A 50 1.84 -20.79 -8.34
N THR A 51 0.98 -20.76 -9.36
CA THR A 51 1.37 -20.57 -10.76
C THR A 51 1.33 -19.09 -11.17
N ASP A 52 2.01 -18.74 -12.26
CA ASP A 52 1.97 -17.36 -12.79
C ASP A 52 0.56 -16.90 -13.18
N PRO A 53 -0.28 -17.73 -13.84
CA PRO A 53 -1.68 -17.38 -14.09
C PRO A 53 -2.48 -17.07 -12.83
N TRP A 54 -2.22 -17.78 -11.73
CA TRP A 54 -2.87 -17.54 -10.45
C TRP A 54 -2.40 -16.23 -9.80
N ARG A 55 -1.08 -15.94 -9.82
CA ARG A 55 -0.53 -14.66 -9.34
C ARG A 55 -1.08 -13.48 -10.12
N GLU A 56 -1.17 -13.63 -11.43
CA GLU A 56 -1.75 -12.62 -12.31
C GLU A 56 -3.24 -12.38 -12.03
N CYS A 57 -4.00 -13.43 -11.71
CA CYS A 57 -5.37 -13.28 -11.22
C CYS A 57 -5.45 -12.45 -9.94
N LEU A 58 -4.58 -12.69 -8.94
CA LEU A 58 -4.54 -11.92 -7.70
C LEU A 58 -4.27 -10.43 -7.96
N LEU A 59 -3.26 -10.13 -8.80
CA LEU A 59 -2.89 -8.76 -9.16
C LEU A 59 -4.02 -8.02 -9.86
N ARG A 60 -4.72 -8.69 -10.78
CA ARG A 60 -5.86 -8.10 -11.49
C ARG A 60 -7.05 -7.83 -10.58
N MET A 61 -7.34 -8.74 -9.64
CA MET A 61 -8.40 -8.55 -8.66
C MET A 61 -8.11 -7.36 -7.74
N ARG A 62 -6.85 -7.22 -7.30
CA ARG A 62 -6.40 -6.06 -6.52
C ARG A 62 -6.53 -4.75 -7.30
N ALA A 63 -6.08 -4.72 -8.56
CA ALA A 63 -6.19 -3.55 -9.41
C ALA A 63 -7.66 -3.14 -9.62
N HIS A 64 -8.53 -4.12 -9.87
CA HIS A 64 -9.96 -3.87 -10.02
C HIS A 64 -10.58 -3.28 -8.72
N ASP A 65 -10.19 -3.78 -7.55
CA ASP A 65 -10.70 -3.30 -6.28
C ASP A 65 -10.22 -1.87 -5.99
N ASP A 66 -8.96 -1.55 -6.29
CA ASP A 66 -8.42 -0.18 -6.20
C ASP A 66 -9.16 0.78 -7.13
N ASP A 67 -9.41 0.38 -8.38
CA ASP A 67 -10.20 1.17 -9.32
C ASP A 67 -11.63 1.41 -8.81
N ARG A 68 -12.26 0.42 -8.18
CA ARG A 68 -13.57 0.59 -7.55
C ARG A 68 -13.52 1.56 -6.37
N TYR A 69 -12.48 1.47 -5.54
CA TYR A 69 -12.30 2.36 -4.41
C TYR A 69 -12.08 3.80 -4.86
N ARG A 70 -11.20 4.01 -5.85
CA ARG A 70 -10.90 5.34 -6.41
C ARG A 70 -12.08 5.98 -7.11
N ASN A 71 -12.91 5.19 -7.80
CA ASN A 71 -14.08 5.67 -8.52
C ASN A 71 -15.36 5.68 -7.67
N ARG A 72 -15.28 5.40 -6.36
CA ARG A 72 -16.43 5.45 -5.47
C ARG A 72 -16.88 6.90 -5.31
N PRO A 73 -18.17 7.23 -5.56
CA PRO A 73 -18.66 8.58 -5.34
C PRO A 73 -18.57 8.91 -3.85
N VAL A 74 -17.73 9.88 -3.50
CA VAL A 74 -17.62 10.41 -2.14
C VAL A 74 -18.69 11.45 -1.92
N THR A 75 -19.44 11.31 -0.83
CA THR A 75 -20.40 12.33 -0.41
C THR A 75 -19.64 13.38 0.38
N THR A 76 -19.54 14.59 -0.18
CA THR A 76 -18.95 15.74 0.53
C THR A 76 -20.03 16.45 1.31
N THR A 77 -19.96 16.39 2.64
CA THR A 77 -20.78 17.23 3.51
C THR A 77 -19.98 18.43 3.96
N CYS A 78 -20.52 19.62 3.72
CA CYS A 78 -19.96 20.87 4.21
C CYS A 78 -20.92 21.48 5.24
N PHE A 79 -20.40 21.76 6.43
CA PHE A 79 -21.13 22.45 7.48
C PHE A 79 -20.48 23.82 7.72
N GLY A 80 -21.28 24.90 7.75
CA GLY A 80 -20.77 26.26 7.98
C GLY A 80 -21.70 27.39 7.52
N GLN A 81 -21.37 28.62 7.93
CA GLN A 81 -21.98 29.86 7.45
C GLN A 81 -20.89 30.81 6.90
N ARG A 82 -21.32 31.85 6.16
CA ARG A 82 -20.48 32.76 5.35
C ARG A 82 -19.06 32.94 5.90
N GLY A 83 -18.07 32.45 5.12
CA GLY A 83 -16.65 32.64 5.38
C GLY A 83 -15.93 31.43 5.99
N PHE A 84 -16.66 30.49 6.59
CA PHE A 84 -16.05 29.29 7.20
C PHE A 84 -16.89 28.06 6.89
N TYR A 85 -16.48 27.29 5.88
CA TYR A 85 -17.03 25.96 5.60
C TYR A 85 -16.00 24.92 6.01
N ASN A 86 -16.43 23.91 6.76
CA ASN A 86 -15.63 22.71 7.01
C ASN A 86 -16.26 21.57 6.21
N CYS A 87 -15.54 21.11 5.20
CA CYS A 87 -16.00 20.05 4.30
C CYS A 87 -15.27 18.75 4.63
N THR A 88 -16.02 17.69 4.83
CA THR A 88 -15.50 16.33 5.00
C THR A 88 -16.08 15.44 3.91
N SER A 89 -15.22 14.63 3.30
CA SER A 89 -15.61 13.56 2.37
C SER A 89 -15.48 12.22 3.09
N PHE A 90 -16.50 11.39 2.97
CA PHE A 90 -16.56 10.03 3.52
C PHE A 90 -17.02 9.02 2.46
#